data_AF-A0A242LCY4-F1
#
_entry.id   AF-A0A242LCY4-F1
#
_cell.length_a   1.000
_cell.length_b   1.000
_cell.length_c   1.000
_cell.angle_alpha   90.00
_cell.angle_beta   90.00
_cell.angle_gamma   90.00
#
_symmetry.space_group_name_H-M   'P 1'
#
loop_
_entity.id
_entity.type
_entity.pdbx_description
1 polymer ?
#
loop_
_entity_poly.entity_id
_entity_poly.type
_entity_poly.pdbx_seq_one_letter_code
_entity_poly.pdbx_strand_id
1 'polypeptide(L)'
;MITEDMATGLLLQNNGWQGVFVNEALASGLSPETLADYVKQRDRWGRGNVQVAKKYTLEKLKNLSFIQKWFYLDGVLYWYSGMYKLIYLLCPFLYLVFNISSLKTMLAQLVIFWLPAFLSGSLMYKSVTRKKYNSFINNIYELVTAPQVSWAVWKETLFSPKKNKKFHVTIKGIQGEKSYFDWRNCKIQILLLGVNCFALIYYIWQLDLGQLQWWNVLSINIYSILHSSFNDRDRDDPDGKYRRCCFFKR
;
A
#
# COMPACT_ATOMS: atom_id res chain seq x y z
N MET A 1 -4.21 3.15 -22.89
CA MET A 1 -4.53 3.55 -21.50
C MET A 1 -5.19 2.36 -20.84
N ILE A 2 -4.77 2.03 -19.63
CA ILE A 2 -5.17 0.78 -18.98
C ILE A 2 -6.37 0.95 -18.02
N THR A 3 -6.52 2.13 -17.41
CA THR A 3 -7.63 2.49 -16.52
C THR A 3 -8.46 3.60 -17.14
N GLU A 4 -9.46 3.21 -17.94
CA GLU A 4 -10.40 4.12 -18.57
C GLU A 4 -11.34 4.77 -17.56
N ASP A 5 -11.78 4.01 -16.55
CA ASP A 5 -12.67 4.42 -15.47
C ASP A 5 -12.24 5.74 -14.79
N MET A 6 -11.00 5.82 -14.32
CA MET A 6 -10.45 7.02 -13.70
C MET A 6 -10.42 8.19 -14.69
N ALA A 7 -10.00 7.94 -15.93
CA ALA A 7 -9.89 8.98 -16.96
C ALA A 7 -11.26 9.55 -17.33
N THR A 8 -12.26 8.69 -17.50
CA THR A 8 -13.63 9.09 -17.83
C THR A 8 -14.24 9.89 -16.68
N GLY A 9 -14.09 9.43 -15.43
CA GLY A 9 -14.54 10.18 -14.26
C GLY A 9 -13.90 11.56 -14.14
N LEU A 10 -12.59 11.65 -14.35
CA LEU A 10 -11.84 12.92 -14.33
C LEU A 10 -12.34 13.90 -15.40
N LEU A 11 -12.56 13.43 -16.63
CA LEU A 11 -13.04 14.25 -17.73
C LEU A 11 -14.50 14.69 -17.53
N LEU A 12 -15.36 13.82 -16.99
CA LEU A 12 -16.74 14.18 -16.64
C LEU A 12 -16.78 15.27 -15.59
N GLN A 13 -16.02 15.14 -14.49
CA GLN A 13 -15.95 16.17 -13.47
C GLN A 13 -15.36 17.49 -14.00
N ASN A 14 -14.33 17.41 -14.85
CA ASN A 14 -13.81 18.60 -15.53
C ASN A 14 -14.81 19.22 -16.52
N ASN A 15 -15.82 18.49 -16.97
CA ASN A 15 -16.92 19.02 -17.78
C ASN A 15 -18.10 19.52 -16.93
N GLY A 16 -17.92 19.64 -15.60
CA GLY A 16 -18.92 20.17 -14.68
C GLY A 16 -19.92 19.14 -14.15
N TRP A 17 -19.76 17.86 -14.48
CA TRP A 17 -20.64 16.81 -13.95
C TRP A 17 -20.29 16.48 -12.50
N GLN A 18 -21.32 16.21 -11.68
CA GLN A 18 -21.16 15.84 -10.28
C GLN A 18 -21.32 14.34 -10.09
N GLY A 19 -20.39 13.71 -9.38
CA GLY A 19 -20.49 12.30 -8.99
C GLY A 19 -21.24 12.16 -7.67
N VAL A 20 -22.23 11.27 -7.61
CA VAL A 20 -23.00 10.92 -6.42
C VAL A 20 -22.70 9.47 -6.06
N PHE A 21 -22.21 9.23 -4.85
CA PHE A 21 -21.95 7.89 -4.32
C PHE A 21 -23.16 7.40 -3.51
N VAL A 22 -23.70 6.24 -3.90
CA VAL A 22 -24.77 5.57 -3.17
C VAL A 22 -24.15 4.45 -2.36
N ASN A 23 -24.28 4.52 -1.04
CA ASN A 23 -23.69 3.55 -0.11
C ASN A 23 -24.56 2.28 0.02
N GLU A 24 -25.00 1.76 -1.12
CA GLU A 24 -25.79 0.54 -1.24
C GLU A 24 -25.14 -0.37 -2.25
N ALA A 25 -25.38 -1.66 -2.07
CA ALA A 25 -24.77 -2.68 -2.87
C ALA A 25 -25.66 -3.07 -4.04
N LEU A 26 -25.39 -2.48 -5.20
CA LEU A 26 -26.22 -2.67 -6.39
C LEU A 26 -25.61 -3.66 -7.39
N ALA A 27 -24.37 -4.12 -7.16
CA ALA A 27 -23.69 -5.05 -8.05
C ALA A 27 -22.81 -6.05 -7.27
N SER A 28 -22.78 -7.29 -7.78
CA SER A 28 -21.92 -8.37 -7.29
C SER A 28 -20.87 -8.73 -8.35
N GLY A 29 -19.62 -8.88 -7.93
CA GLY A 29 -18.51 -9.21 -8.80
C GLY A 29 -17.56 -10.20 -8.15
N LEU A 30 -16.91 -11.03 -8.97
CA LEU A 30 -15.93 -12.01 -8.51
C LEU A 30 -14.60 -11.33 -8.15
N SER A 31 -14.08 -11.64 -6.97
CA SER A 31 -12.73 -11.29 -6.54
C SER A 31 -11.69 -12.22 -7.20
N PRO A 32 -10.43 -11.80 -7.32
CA PRO A 32 -9.36 -12.71 -7.70
C PRO A 32 -9.24 -13.85 -6.69
N GLU A 33 -9.09 -15.07 -7.21
CA GLU A 33 -9.01 -16.30 -6.41
C GLU A 33 -7.56 -16.66 -6.06
N THR A 34 -6.59 -16.14 -6.83
CA THR A 34 -5.15 -16.41 -6.63
C THR A 34 -4.38 -15.13 -6.32
N LEU A 35 -3.28 -15.27 -5.56
CA LEU A 35 -2.38 -14.16 -5.29
C LEU A 35 -1.80 -13.56 -6.59
N ALA A 36 -1.44 -14.42 -7.54
CA ALA A 36 -0.93 -14.00 -8.84
C ALA A 36 -1.91 -13.08 -9.57
N ASP A 37 -3.21 -13.41 -9.58
CA ASP A 37 -4.21 -12.59 -10.25
C ASP A 37 -4.54 -11.31 -9.48
N TYR A 38 -4.48 -11.36 -8.14
CA TYR A 38 -4.56 -10.16 -7.31
C TYR A 38 -3.42 -9.18 -7.61
N VAL A 39 -2.17 -9.67 -7.65
CA VAL A 39 -0.98 -8.86 -7.99
C VAL A 39 -1.10 -8.28 -9.40
N LYS A 40 -1.48 -9.09 -10.41
CA LYS A 40 -1.69 -8.60 -11.79
C LYS A 40 -2.75 -7.50 -11.86
N GLN A 41 -3.85 -7.65 -11.10
CA GLN A 41 -4.90 -6.65 -11.05
C GLN A 41 -4.40 -5.34 -10.43
N ARG A 42 -3.63 -5.41 -9.34
CA ARG A 42 -3.05 -4.24 -8.67
C ARG A 42 -1.97 -3.55 -9.51
N ASP A 43 -1.09 -4.30 -10.18
CA ASP A 43 -0.12 -3.78 -11.16
C ASP A 43 -0.82 -2.93 -12.22
N ARG A 44 -1.91 -3.47 -12.77
CA ARG A 44 -2.71 -2.82 -13.79
C ARG A 44 -3.30 -1.50 -13.31
N TRP A 45 -3.90 -1.51 -12.11
CA TRP A 45 -4.50 -0.31 -11.53
C TRP A 45 -3.44 0.77 -11.25
N GLY A 46 -2.32 0.41 -10.63
CA GLY A 46 -1.26 1.38 -10.33
C GLY A 46 -0.68 2.02 -11.59
N ARG A 47 -0.31 1.21 -12.59
CA ARG A 47 0.20 1.73 -13.87
C ARG A 47 -0.82 2.57 -14.61
N GLY A 48 -2.09 2.16 -14.61
CA GLY A 48 -3.17 2.92 -15.24
C GLY A 48 -3.33 4.31 -14.62
N ASN A 49 -3.39 4.41 -13.29
CA ASN A 49 -3.53 5.69 -12.59
C ASN A 49 -2.37 6.64 -12.91
N VAL A 50 -1.13 6.13 -12.95
CA VAL A 50 0.04 6.92 -13.37
C VAL A 50 -0.07 7.38 -14.83
N GLN A 51 -0.53 6.52 -15.74
CA GLN A 51 -0.75 6.91 -17.15
C GLN A 51 -1.79 8.03 -17.29
N VAL A 52 -2.88 7.97 -16.52
CA VAL A 52 -3.93 9.00 -16.52
C VAL A 52 -3.36 10.32 -16.00
N ALA A 53 -2.63 10.28 -14.88
CA ALA A 53 -1.98 11.46 -14.30
C ALA A 53 -0.97 12.12 -15.26
N LYS A 54 -0.17 11.32 -15.96
CA LYS A 54 0.80 11.80 -16.97
C LYS A 54 0.09 12.38 -18.21
N LYS A 55 -1.00 11.75 -18.67
CA LYS A 55 -1.72 12.18 -19.87
C LYS A 55 -2.50 13.48 -19.66
N TYR A 56 -3.22 13.59 -18.54
CA TYR A 56 -4.16 14.68 -18.27
C TYR A 56 -3.68 15.65 -17.19
N THR A 57 -2.37 15.84 -17.05
CA THR A 57 -1.69 16.70 -16.05
C THR A 57 -2.68 17.60 -15.29
N LEU A 58 -2.93 17.29 -14.02
CA LEU A 58 -4.07 17.85 -13.25
C LEU A 58 -4.15 19.39 -13.28
N GLU A 59 -3.03 20.07 -13.46
CA GLU A 59 -2.93 21.53 -13.63
C GLU A 59 -3.62 22.06 -14.89
N LYS A 60 -3.65 21.27 -15.97
CA LYS A 60 -4.28 21.62 -17.25
C LYS A 60 -5.80 21.51 -17.23
N LEU A 61 -6.37 20.90 -16.18
CA LEU A 61 -7.82 20.76 -15.99
C LEU A 61 -8.33 21.97 -15.19
N LYS A 62 -8.86 22.97 -15.90
CA LYS A 62 -9.23 24.27 -15.33
C LYS A 62 -10.52 24.26 -14.52
N ASN A 63 -11.43 23.32 -14.79
CA ASN A 63 -12.77 23.32 -14.23
C ASN A 63 -12.90 22.49 -12.95
N LEU A 64 -11.83 21.80 -12.54
CA LEU A 64 -11.80 21.06 -11.28
C LEU A 64 -11.46 21.98 -10.12
N SER A 65 -12.17 21.82 -9.01
CA SER A 65 -11.86 22.51 -7.75
C SER A 65 -10.51 22.07 -7.19
N PHE A 66 -9.90 22.92 -6.36
CA PHE A 66 -8.64 22.58 -5.69
C PHE A 66 -8.73 21.26 -4.90
N ILE A 67 -9.83 21.06 -4.17
CA ILE A 67 -10.08 19.85 -3.38
C ILE A 67 -10.22 18.62 -4.28
N GLN A 68 -10.90 18.73 -5.43
CA GLN A 68 -10.99 17.62 -6.39
C GLN A 68 -9.61 17.25 -6.95
N LYS A 69 -8.81 18.25 -7.32
CA LYS A 69 -7.42 18.03 -7.78
C LYS A 69 -6.60 17.32 -6.70
N TRP A 70 -6.75 17.72 -5.45
CA TRP A 70 -6.09 17.09 -4.31
C TRP A 70 -6.49 15.62 -4.15
N PHE A 71 -7.79 15.28 -4.21
CA PHE A 71 -8.24 13.89 -4.14
C PHE A 71 -7.75 13.03 -5.30
N TYR A 72 -7.71 13.56 -6.53
CA TYR A 72 -7.12 12.84 -7.66
C TYR A 72 -5.62 12.63 -7.49
N LEU A 73 -4.90 13.64 -6.98
CA LEU A 73 -3.47 13.54 -6.70
C LEU A 73 -3.20 12.50 -5.61
N ASP A 74 -3.94 12.54 -4.51
CA ASP A 74 -3.86 11.57 -3.41
C ASP A 74 -4.10 10.13 -3.90
N GLY A 75 -5.13 9.92 -4.73
CA GLY A 75 -5.41 8.62 -5.36
C GLY A 75 -4.28 8.10 -6.25
N VAL A 76 -3.50 8.99 -6.88
CA VAL A 76 -2.31 8.62 -7.66
C VAL A 76 -1.11 8.35 -6.74
N LEU A 77 -0.88 9.21 -5.74
CA LEU A 77 0.21 9.08 -4.77
C LEU A 77 0.11 7.79 -3.95
N TYR A 78 -1.11 7.34 -3.65
CA TYR A 78 -1.36 6.04 -3.01
C TYR A 78 -0.63 4.89 -3.70
N TRP A 79 -0.48 4.89 -5.02
CA TRP A 79 0.19 3.80 -5.75
C TRP A 79 1.72 3.77 -5.57
N TYR A 80 2.31 4.86 -5.09
CA TYR A 80 3.72 4.94 -4.73
C TYR A 80 3.99 4.44 -3.31
N SER A 81 2.93 4.15 -2.54
CA SER A 81 3.03 3.84 -1.13
C SER A 81 3.86 2.60 -0.80
N GLY A 82 3.77 1.57 -1.65
CA GLY A 82 4.55 0.35 -1.46
C GLY A 82 6.06 0.61 -1.40
N MET A 83 6.57 1.65 -2.07
CA MET A 83 8.02 1.93 -2.10
C MET A 83 8.51 2.36 -0.73
N TYR A 84 7.80 3.26 -0.04
CA TYR A 84 8.22 3.67 1.30
C TYR A 84 8.19 2.47 2.26
N LYS A 85 7.21 1.56 2.14
CA LYS A 85 7.14 0.35 2.97
C LYS A 85 8.37 -0.54 2.79
N LEU A 86 8.84 -0.71 1.55
CA LEU A 86 10.05 -1.48 1.26
C LEU A 86 11.30 -0.82 1.84
N ILE A 87 11.38 0.52 1.78
CA ILE A 87 12.47 1.27 2.42
C ILE A 87 12.43 1.06 3.94
N TYR A 88 11.26 1.18 4.58
CA TYR A 88 11.12 0.94 6.02
C TYR A 88 11.50 -0.50 6.43
N LEU A 89 11.19 -1.50 5.61
CA LEU A 89 11.61 -2.89 5.85
C LEU A 89 13.13 -3.10 5.74
N LEU A 90 13.85 -2.20 5.05
CA LEU A 90 15.31 -2.25 4.95
C LEU A 90 16.01 -1.50 6.08
N CYS A 91 15.34 -0.57 6.76
CA CYS A 91 15.93 0.23 7.84
C CYS A 91 16.58 -0.60 8.96
N PRO A 92 15.96 -1.68 9.49
CA PRO A 92 16.58 -2.48 10.56
C PRO A 92 17.87 -3.15 10.09
N PHE A 93 17.87 -3.72 8.88
CA PHE A 93 19.07 -4.30 8.27
C PHE A 93 20.20 -3.27 8.14
N LEU A 94 19.90 -2.06 7.63
CA LEU A 94 20.90 -1.00 7.47
C LEU A 94 21.53 -0.58 8.80
N TYR A 95 20.71 -0.49 9.85
CA TYR A 95 21.19 -0.14 11.18
C TYR A 95 22.02 -1.27 11.81
N LEU A 96 21.53 -2.52 11.78
CA LEU A 96 22.18 -3.63 12.47
C LEU A 96 23.51 -4.06 11.83
N VAL A 97 23.63 -3.96 10.51
CA VAL A 97 24.84 -4.41 9.79
C VAL A 97 25.83 -3.28 9.56
N PHE A 98 25.35 -2.08 9.20
CA PHE A 98 26.22 -0.97 8.83
C PHE A 98 26.28 0.14 9.89
N ASN A 99 25.52 0.01 10.99
CA ASN A 99 25.37 1.05 12.01
C ASN A 99 24.90 2.41 11.44
N ILE A 100 24.18 2.38 10.31
CA ILE A 100 23.60 3.57 9.69
C ILE A 100 22.30 3.90 10.41
N SER A 101 22.38 4.80 11.38
CA SER A 101 21.17 5.28 12.06
C SER A 101 20.36 6.21 11.16
N SER A 102 19.08 5.87 10.96
CA SER A 102 18.11 6.74 10.27
C SER A 102 17.67 7.92 11.14
N LEU A 103 17.71 7.77 12.48
CA LEU A 103 17.26 8.78 13.44
C LEU A 103 18.24 8.85 14.62
N LYS A 104 18.86 10.01 14.80
CA LYS A 104 19.70 10.30 15.98
C LYS A 104 18.85 10.94 17.06
N THR A 105 18.11 10.14 17.82
CA THR A 105 17.21 10.63 18.88
C THR A 105 17.23 9.73 20.11
N MET A 106 16.89 10.31 21.27
CA MET A 106 16.67 9.55 22.49
C MET A 106 15.28 8.90 22.47
N LEU A 107 15.12 7.75 23.13
CA LEU A 107 13.84 7.04 23.23
C LEU A 107 12.68 7.95 23.71
N ALA A 108 12.92 8.82 24.69
CA ALA A 108 11.91 9.75 25.19
C ALA A 108 11.39 10.70 24.09
N GLN A 109 12.29 11.26 23.28
CA GLN A 109 11.93 12.11 22.15
C GLN A 109 11.14 11.34 21.10
N LEU A 110 11.58 10.11 20.79
CA LEU A 110 10.87 9.23 19.86
C LEU A 110 9.42 9.01 20.31
N VAL A 111 9.20 8.67 21.57
CA VAL A 111 7.85 8.39 22.12
C VAL A 111 6.99 9.64 22.12
N ILE A 112 7.53 10.81 22.50
CA ILE A 112 6.78 12.07 22.55
C ILE A 112 6.25 12.48 21.18
N PHE A 113 7.00 12.28 20.10
CA PHE A 113 6.54 12.60 18.75
C PHE A 113 5.71 11.48 18.12
N TRP A 114 6.12 10.22 18.30
CA TRP A 114 5.47 9.09 17.64
C TRP A 114 4.11 8.77 18.25
N LEU A 115 4.00 8.71 19.58
CA LEU A 115 2.80 8.22 20.24
C LEU A 115 1.55 9.08 19.95
N PRO A 116 1.60 10.43 20.04
CA PRO A 116 0.43 11.26 19.70
C PRO A 116 0.04 11.17 18.23
N ALA A 117 1.02 11.13 17.32
CA ALA A 117 0.77 10.98 15.88
C ALA A 117 0.12 9.62 15.57
N PHE A 118 0.63 8.55 16.19
CA PHE A 118 0.09 7.20 16.04
C PHE A 118 -1.35 7.07 16.58
N LEU A 119 -1.60 7.61 17.78
CA LEU A 119 -2.93 7.56 18.39
C LEU A 119 -3.96 8.37 17.60
N SER A 120 -3.61 9.58 17.18
CA SER A 120 -4.50 10.43 16.39
C SER A 120 -4.85 9.78 15.04
N GLY A 121 -3.87 9.22 14.32
CA GLY A 121 -4.11 8.45 13.10
C GLY A 121 -4.99 7.22 13.32
N SER A 122 -4.73 6.47 14.40
CA SER A 122 -5.51 5.27 14.75
C SER A 122 -6.97 5.60 15.07
N LEU A 123 -7.22 6.67 15.81
CA LEU A 123 -8.56 7.13 16.17
C LEU A 123 -9.30 7.67 14.94
N MET A 124 -8.63 8.48 14.11
CA MET A 124 -9.18 9.00 12.86
C MET A 124 -9.61 7.84 11.94
N TYR A 125 -8.75 6.83 11.78
CA TYR A 125 -9.06 5.66 10.97
C TYR A 125 -10.30 4.92 11.49
N LYS A 126 -10.39 4.69 12.81
CA LYS A 126 -11.56 4.04 13.42
C LYS A 126 -12.85 4.84 13.23
N SER A 127 -12.79 6.16 13.36
CA SER A 127 -13.95 7.05 13.18
C SER A 127 -14.47 7.05 11.74
N VAL A 128 -13.58 7.05 10.75
CA VAL A 128 -13.95 7.10 9.33
C VAL A 128 -14.46 5.74 8.82
N THR A 129 -13.79 4.64 9.19
CA THR A 129 -14.07 3.31 8.62
C THR A 129 -15.26 2.60 9.27
N ARG A 130 -15.81 3.12 10.37
CA ARG A 130 -16.99 2.57 11.09
C ARG A 130 -16.91 1.04 11.29
N LYS A 131 -15.73 0.53 11.65
CA LYS A 131 -15.43 -0.90 11.89
C LYS A 131 -15.50 -1.85 10.67
N LYS A 132 -15.63 -1.34 9.44
CA LYS A 132 -15.73 -2.20 8.23
C LYS A 132 -14.39 -2.71 7.68
N TYR A 133 -13.26 -2.21 8.19
CA TYR A 133 -11.95 -2.49 7.64
C TYR A 133 -10.92 -2.74 8.73
N ASN A 134 -10.23 -3.89 8.65
CA ASN A 134 -9.07 -4.18 9.48
C ASN A 134 -7.80 -3.57 8.84
N SER A 135 -7.18 -2.63 9.56
CA SER A 135 -5.96 -1.94 9.12
C SER A 135 -4.76 -2.89 9.02
N PHE A 136 -4.65 -3.86 9.93
CA PHE A 136 -3.56 -4.83 9.94
C PHE A 136 -3.62 -5.73 8.70
N ILE A 137 -4.79 -6.28 8.40
CA ILE A 137 -5.02 -7.09 7.20
C ILE A 137 -4.77 -6.27 5.93
N ASN A 138 -5.23 -5.02 5.88
CA ASN A 138 -4.93 -4.14 4.76
C ASN A 138 -3.43 -3.90 4.59
N ASN A 139 -2.70 -3.70 5.68
CA ASN A 139 -1.24 -3.57 5.65
C ASN A 139 -0.55 -4.81 5.11
N ILE A 140 -1.02 -6.01 5.46
CA ILE A 140 -0.52 -7.26 4.87
C ILE A 140 -0.76 -7.28 3.36
N TYR A 141 -1.98 -6.99 2.88
CA TYR A 141 -2.27 -6.95 1.45
C TYR A 141 -1.39 -5.96 0.68
N GLU A 142 -1.15 -4.78 1.27
CA GLU A 142 -0.26 -3.78 0.69
C GLU A 142 1.20 -4.23 0.71
N LEU A 143 1.67 -4.87 1.77
CA LEU A 143 3.05 -5.38 1.89
C LEU A 143 3.32 -6.50 0.88
N VAL A 144 2.38 -7.43 0.75
CA VAL A 144 2.48 -8.57 -0.19
C VAL A 144 2.52 -8.09 -1.64
N THR A 145 1.86 -6.98 -1.97
CA THR A 145 1.87 -6.44 -3.34
C THR A 145 2.94 -5.37 -3.58
N ALA A 146 3.57 -4.83 -2.53
CA ALA A 146 4.47 -3.69 -2.61
C ALA A 146 5.62 -3.87 -3.61
N PRO A 147 6.44 -4.96 -3.59
CA PRO A 147 7.56 -5.09 -4.52
C PRO A 147 7.15 -5.02 -5.99
N GLN A 148 6.09 -5.74 -6.36
CA GLN A 148 5.61 -5.84 -7.74
C GLN A 148 4.95 -4.54 -8.18
N VAL A 149 4.03 -4.02 -7.38
CA VAL A 149 3.25 -2.82 -7.72
C VAL A 149 4.15 -1.58 -7.72
N SER A 150 5.02 -1.41 -6.74
CA SER A 150 5.93 -0.26 -6.70
C SER A 150 6.90 -0.28 -7.86
N TRP A 151 7.50 -1.44 -8.19
CA TRP A 151 8.35 -1.57 -9.36
C TRP A 151 7.59 -1.21 -10.65
N ALA A 152 6.36 -1.65 -10.79
CA ALA A 152 5.50 -1.37 -11.94
C ALA A 152 5.19 0.12 -12.10
N VAL A 153 4.77 0.76 -11.00
CA VAL A 153 4.44 2.19 -10.91
C VAL A 153 5.67 3.04 -11.24
N TRP A 154 6.79 2.81 -10.57
CA TRP A 154 8.02 3.58 -10.79
C TRP A 154 8.57 3.43 -12.20
N LYS A 155 8.51 2.23 -12.79
CA LYS A 155 8.88 2.04 -14.20
C LYS A 155 7.98 2.84 -15.14
N GLU A 156 6.68 2.91 -14.88
CA GLU A 156 5.74 3.68 -15.70
C GLU A 156 5.95 5.20 -15.54
N THR A 157 6.40 5.64 -14.36
CA THR A 157 6.75 7.03 -14.07
C THR A 157 8.04 7.44 -14.78
N LEU A 158 9.13 6.66 -14.61
CA LEU A 158 10.47 6.99 -15.10
C LEU A 158 10.66 6.69 -16.58
N PHE A 159 10.09 5.60 -17.09
CA PHE A 159 10.21 5.23 -18.49
C PHE A 159 8.92 5.58 -19.24
N SER A 160 9.06 6.25 -20.39
CA SER A 160 7.92 6.50 -21.27
C SER A 160 7.26 5.18 -21.68
N PRO A 161 5.92 5.08 -21.64
CA PRO A 161 5.22 3.86 -22.01
C PRO A 161 5.56 3.50 -23.45
N LYS A 162 6.33 2.42 -23.64
CA LYS A 162 6.36 1.75 -24.95
C LYS A 162 4.91 1.38 -25.27
N LYS A 163 4.41 1.88 -26.41
CA LYS A 163 3.07 1.54 -26.93
C LYS A 163 2.91 0.02 -26.91
N ASN A 164 1.74 -0.44 -26.48
CA ASN A 164 1.23 -1.82 -26.60
C ASN A 164 1.77 -2.86 -25.60
N LYS A 165 1.44 -2.71 -24.31
CA LYS A 165 1.25 -3.91 -23.47
C LYS A 165 -0.19 -4.38 -23.62
N LYS A 166 -0.39 -5.51 -24.30
CA LYS A 166 -1.72 -6.13 -24.47
C LYS A 166 -2.31 -6.44 -23.08
N PHE A 167 -3.53 -5.95 -22.84
CA PHE A 167 -4.29 -6.27 -21.65
C PHE A 167 -4.66 -7.75 -21.71
N HIS A 168 -4.13 -8.54 -20.77
CA HIS A 168 -4.53 -9.92 -20.61
C HIS A 168 -5.67 -9.99 -19.59
N VAL A 169 -6.82 -10.50 -20.02
CA VAL A 169 -7.96 -10.76 -19.13
C VAL A 169 -7.52 -11.88 -18.18
N THR A 170 -7.66 -11.65 -16.88
CA THR A 170 -7.49 -12.71 -15.88
C THR A 170 -8.63 -13.70 -16.05
N ILE A 171 -8.31 -14.96 -16.30
CA ILE A 171 -9.29 -16.06 -16.35
C ILE A 171 -9.93 -16.16 -14.96
N LYS A 172 -11.27 -16.21 -14.91
CA LYS A 172 -12.03 -16.37 -13.66
C LYS A 172 -12.51 -17.80 -13.58
N GLY A 173 -12.49 -18.42 -12.39
CA GLY A 173 -13.04 -19.76 -12.17
C GLY A 173 -12.03 -20.90 -12.32
N ILE A 174 -10.75 -20.67 -12.04
CA ILE A 174 -9.78 -21.77 -11.93
C ILE A 174 -9.83 -22.26 -10.47
N GLN A 175 -10.83 -23.07 -10.15
CA GLN A 175 -10.82 -23.87 -8.92
C GLN A 175 -9.73 -24.92 -9.05
N GLY A 176 -8.53 -24.60 -8.56
CA GLY A 176 -7.55 -25.63 -8.24
C GLY A 176 -8.01 -26.34 -6.97
N GLU A 177 -8.35 -27.63 -7.06
CA GLU A 177 -8.72 -28.45 -5.89
C GLU A 177 -7.62 -28.53 -4.82
N LYS A 178 -6.39 -28.07 -5.11
CA LYS A 178 -5.25 -28.10 -4.20
C LYS A 178 -4.76 -26.69 -3.87
N SER A 179 -4.66 -26.41 -2.57
CA SER A 179 -3.97 -25.22 -2.07
C SER A 179 -2.49 -25.27 -2.47
N TYR A 180 -1.98 -24.21 -3.07
CA TYR A 180 -0.57 -24.09 -3.44
C TYR A 180 0.00 -22.75 -2.94
N PHE A 181 1.28 -22.74 -2.57
CA PHE A 181 1.97 -21.53 -2.17
C PHE A 181 2.65 -20.86 -3.36
N ASP A 182 2.34 -19.57 -3.61
CA ASP A 182 2.89 -18.81 -4.72
C ASP A 182 4.29 -18.23 -4.40
N TRP A 183 5.30 -19.10 -4.48
CA TRP A 183 6.70 -18.75 -4.24
C TRP A 183 7.20 -17.61 -5.15
N ARG A 184 6.69 -17.53 -6.38
CA ARG A 184 7.19 -16.57 -7.37
C ARG A 184 6.84 -15.14 -6.98
N ASN A 185 5.64 -14.92 -6.45
CA ASN A 185 5.20 -13.60 -6.00
C ASN A 185 5.70 -13.25 -4.60
N CYS A 186 6.03 -14.23 -3.76
CA CYS A 186 6.53 -13.99 -2.40
C CYS A 186 8.07 -13.90 -2.29
N LYS A 187 8.82 -14.15 -3.37
CA LYS A 187 10.29 -14.26 -3.32
C LYS A 187 10.99 -13.02 -2.75
N ILE A 188 10.50 -11.81 -3.03
CA ILE A 188 11.16 -10.57 -2.57
C ILE A 188 10.88 -10.37 -1.07
N GLN A 189 9.68 -10.70 -0.63
CA GLN A 189 9.29 -10.65 0.78
C GLN A 189 10.07 -11.66 1.59
N ILE A 190 10.23 -12.88 1.08
CA ILE A 190 11.05 -13.94 1.70
C ILE A 190 12.51 -13.50 1.77
N LEU A 191 13.04 -12.89 0.71
CA LEU A 191 14.39 -12.32 0.72
C LEU A 191 14.55 -11.24 1.79
N LEU A 192 13.63 -10.26 1.85
CA LEU A 192 13.66 -9.20 2.85
C LEU A 192 13.57 -9.73 4.28
N LEU A 193 12.74 -10.75 4.49
CA LEU A 193 12.64 -11.45 5.77
C LEU A 193 13.98 -12.11 6.12
N GLY A 194 14.56 -12.87 5.19
CA GLY A 194 15.86 -13.52 5.39
C GLY A 194 16.98 -12.53 5.68
N VAL A 195 17.01 -11.39 4.99
CA VAL A 195 17.98 -10.30 5.21
C VAL A 195 17.84 -9.70 6.62
N ASN A 196 16.61 -9.47 7.10
CA ASN A 196 16.38 -8.97 8.45
C ASN A 196 16.72 -10.02 9.53
N CYS A 197 16.38 -11.29 9.32
CA CYS A 197 16.77 -12.37 10.21
C CYS A 197 18.30 -12.51 10.29
N PHE A 198 18.99 -12.44 9.15
CA PHE A 198 20.45 -12.46 9.10
C PHE A 198 21.05 -11.28 9.88
N ALA A 199 20.54 -10.06 9.67
CA ALA A 199 21.00 -8.89 10.42
C ALA A 199 20.84 -9.02 11.93
N LEU A 200 19.70 -9.58 12.37
CA LEU A 200 19.46 -9.85 13.79
C LEU A 200 20.46 -10.86 14.35
N ILE A 201 20.68 -11.98 13.65
CA ILE A 201 21.64 -13.01 14.08
C ILE A 201 23.07 -12.44 14.11
N TYR A 202 23.47 -11.72 13.06
CA TYR A 202 24.77 -11.07 12.96
C TYR A 202 25.01 -10.11 14.14
N TYR A 203 24.04 -9.25 14.45
CA TYR A 203 24.14 -8.31 15.55
C TYR A 203 24.19 -9.03 16.91
N ILE A 204 23.39 -10.07 17.12
CA ILE A 204 23.44 -10.92 18.33
C ILE A 204 24.80 -11.60 18.49
N TRP A 205 25.43 -12.02 17.39
CA TRP A 205 26.75 -12.65 17.43
C TRP A 205 27.88 -11.66 17.70
N GLN A 206 27.75 -10.42 17.21
CA GLN A 206 28.71 -9.34 17.46
C GLN A 206 28.57 -8.67 18.83
N LEU A 207 27.51 -9.02 19.59
CA LEU A 207 27.31 -8.56 20.96
C LEU A 207 28.33 -9.21 21.90
N ASP A 208 29.49 -8.57 22.01
CA ASP A 208 30.40 -8.77 23.13
C ASP A 208 29.67 -8.32 24.41
N LEU A 209 29.67 -9.14 25.46
CA LEU A 209 28.94 -8.91 26.73
C LEU A 209 29.38 -7.61 27.50
N GLY A 210 30.26 -6.80 26.92
CA GLY A 210 30.92 -5.65 27.56
C GLY A 210 30.40 -4.24 27.22
N GLN A 211 29.53 -4.02 26.22
CA GLN A 211 29.00 -2.67 25.94
C GLN A 211 27.48 -2.63 25.81
N LEU A 212 26.82 -2.26 26.91
CA LEU A 212 25.39 -1.97 26.97
C LEU A 212 25.01 -0.71 26.17
N GLN A 213 24.70 -0.87 24.88
CA GLN A 213 23.91 0.10 24.08
C GLN A 213 22.57 -0.52 23.62
N TRP A 214 22.05 -1.51 24.36
CA TRP A 214 20.81 -2.24 24.06
C TRP A 214 19.58 -1.35 23.87
N TRP A 215 19.54 -0.21 24.56
CA TRP A 215 18.39 0.69 24.55
C TRP A 215 18.09 1.22 23.15
N ASN A 216 19.09 1.66 22.38
CA ASN A 216 18.87 2.26 21.06
C ASN A 216 18.41 1.22 20.02
N VAL A 217 18.97 0.01 20.09
CA VAL A 217 18.65 -1.08 19.15
C VAL A 217 17.26 -1.67 19.42
N LEU A 218 16.90 -1.87 20.68
CA LEU A 218 15.56 -2.28 21.05
C LEU A 218 14.54 -1.21 20.68
N SER A 219 14.83 0.07 20.90
CA SER A 219 13.94 1.18 20.54
C SER A 219 13.56 1.17 19.05
N ILE A 220 14.55 1.03 18.16
CA ILE A 220 14.35 1.10 16.70
C ILE A 220 13.64 -0.16 16.18
N ASN A 221 13.97 -1.34 16.72
CA ASN A 221 13.31 -2.59 16.32
C ASN A 221 11.88 -2.69 16.89
N ILE A 222 11.66 -2.29 18.15
CA ILE A 222 10.33 -2.20 18.75
C ILE A 222 9.47 -1.17 18.02
N TYR A 223 10.01 -0.01 17.65
CA TYR A 223 9.30 0.97 16.82
C TYR A 223 8.85 0.35 15.48
N SER A 224 9.74 -0.37 14.81
CA SER A 224 9.48 -0.98 13.51
C SER A 224 8.44 -2.11 13.61
N ILE A 225 8.53 -2.93 14.67
CA ILE A 225 7.60 -4.04 14.94
C ILE A 225 6.24 -3.53 15.44
N LEU A 226 6.18 -2.53 16.31
CA LEU A 226 4.91 -1.95 16.79
C LEU A 226 4.19 -1.20 15.67
N HIS A 227 4.92 -0.51 14.79
CA HIS A 227 4.34 0.10 13.60
C HIS A 227 3.76 -0.95 12.64
N SER A 228 4.36 -2.14 12.55
CA SER A 228 3.85 -3.23 11.71
C SER A 228 2.75 -4.09 12.34
N SER A 229 2.73 -4.23 13.68
CA SER A 229 2.04 -5.35 14.34
C SER A 229 0.88 -4.99 15.28
N PHE A 230 0.45 -3.73 15.40
CA PHE A 230 -0.57 -3.39 16.41
C PHE A 230 -1.77 -2.58 15.88
N ASN A 231 -2.91 -3.27 15.70
CA ASN A 231 -4.16 -3.04 16.45
C ASN A 231 -5.18 -4.12 16.07
N ASP A 232 -5.53 -5.03 16.99
CA ASP A 232 -6.65 -5.97 16.82
C ASP A 232 -7.52 -6.00 18.08
N ARG A 233 -8.82 -5.77 17.87
CA ARG A 233 -9.87 -6.60 18.47
C ARG A 233 -11.18 -6.45 17.70
N ASP A 234 -11.59 -7.61 17.19
CA ASP A 234 -12.94 -8.15 17.05
C ASP A 234 -13.78 -7.95 15.78
N ARG A 235 -14.12 -9.16 15.29
CA ARG A 235 -15.27 -9.69 14.55
C ARG A 235 -15.36 -9.40 13.06
N ASP A 236 -15.14 -10.48 12.33
CA ASP A 236 -15.53 -10.68 10.94
C ASP A 236 -17.01 -10.33 10.73
N ASP A 237 -17.24 -9.44 9.77
CA ASP A 237 -18.55 -9.17 9.20
C ASP A 237 -18.91 -10.35 8.27
N PRO A 238 -19.99 -11.12 8.53
CA PRO A 238 -20.32 -12.30 7.75
C PRO A 238 -20.79 -11.99 6.33
N ASP A 239 -21.09 -10.73 6.01
CA ASP A 239 -21.67 -10.35 4.72
C ASP A 239 -20.60 -9.93 3.70
N GLY A 240 -19.76 -10.90 3.36
CA GLY A 240 -18.87 -10.81 2.21
C GLY A 240 -19.67 -10.79 0.90
N LYS A 241 -19.83 -9.61 0.28
CA LYS A 241 -19.81 -9.35 -1.19
C LYS A 241 -20.60 -8.09 -1.56
N TYR A 242 -20.04 -6.89 -1.49
CA TYR A 242 -20.77 -5.72 -2.02
C TYR A 242 -19.85 -4.64 -2.61
N ARG A 243 -20.01 -4.34 -3.91
CA ARG A 243 -19.45 -3.12 -4.52
C ARG A 243 -20.52 -2.05 -4.57
N ARG A 244 -20.12 -0.84 -4.18
CA ARG A 244 -20.96 0.35 -4.06
C ARG A 244 -20.91 1.17 -5.34
N CYS A 245 -22.04 1.77 -5.73
CA CYS A 245 -22.18 2.42 -7.03
C CYS A 245 -22.02 3.94 -6.96
N CYS A 246 -21.39 4.50 -8.01
CA CYS A 246 -21.34 5.93 -8.28
C CYS A 246 -22.19 6.25 -9.51
N PHE A 247 -23.00 7.29 -9.43
CA PHE A 247 -23.76 7.85 -10.55
C PHE A 247 -23.27 9.27 -10.84
N PHE A 248 -23.48 9.77 -12.05
CA PHE A 248 -23.20 11.17 -12.40
C PHE A 248 -24.52 11.92 -12.62
N LYS A 249 -24.62 13.12 -12.06
CA LYS A 249 -25.74 14.06 -12.27
C LYS A 249 -25.19 15.37 -12.80
N ARG A 250 -25.96 16.02 -13.68
CA ARG A 250 -25.68 17.36 -14.20
C ARG A 250 -26.37 18.42 -13.36
#